data_AF-A0A6C0L6C5-F1
#
_entry.id   AF-A0A6C0L6C5-F1
#
_cell.length_a   1.000
_cell.length_b   1.000
_cell.length_c   1.000
_cell.angle_alpha   90.00
_cell.angle_beta   90.00
_cell.angle_gamma   90.00
#
_symmetry.space_group_name_H-M   'P 1'
#
loop_
_entity.id
_entity.type
_entity.pdbx_description
1 polymer ?
#
loop_
_entity_poly.entity_id
_entity_poly.type
_entity_poly.pdbx_seq_one_letter_code
_entity_poly.pdbx_strand_id
1 'polypeptide(L)'
;MKYTRELLESILAEGGASIPVEYPNYNQRLKVTFTCSCGLATTKRFEMLQVYRLPYCEECSLKKATERSKKALMDKYGVENPGELDDVKQKIKQTFINTYGMHPKKTKGVQDKWKATCLEKYGGHPNQNSDVQIKSESNSYNYKDYMMPSGSIVRYQGYENVALDELVQLYEEEEISIGRSNIPSIDYYLGDVKHVYFPDFFIKHENKIIEVKSEWTIQLRRGNVEEKAVATKKAGYKYEIWVYSDKKVKVETKIY
;
A
#
# COMPACT_ATOMS: atom_id res chain seq x y z
N MET A 1 -39.50 27.35 5.30
CA MET A 1 -38.33 27.52 6.18
C MET A 1 -37.53 28.72 5.69
N LYS A 2 -37.09 29.64 6.57
CA LYS A 2 -36.27 30.80 6.15
C LYS A 2 -34.80 30.41 6.24
N TYR A 3 -34.05 30.71 5.17
CA TYR A 3 -32.60 30.56 5.14
C TYR A 3 -32.00 31.87 5.67
N THR A 4 -31.42 31.85 6.86
CA THR A 4 -30.82 33.02 7.50
C THR A 4 -29.36 32.77 7.88
N ARG A 5 -28.65 33.82 8.26
CA ARG A 5 -27.27 33.73 8.74
C ARG A 5 -27.18 32.90 10.02
N GLU A 6 -28.06 33.14 10.98
CA GLU A 6 -28.07 32.48 12.28
C GLU A 6 -28.27 30.96 12.11
N LEU A 7 -29.15 30.57 11.18
CA LEU A 7 -29.32 29.18 10.82
C LEU A 7 -28.02 28.59 10.27
N LEU A 8 -27.36 29.28 9.34
CA LEU A 8 -26.11 28.80 8.76
C LEU A 8 -25.02 28.61 9.82
N GLU A 9 -24.83 29.60 10.69
CA GLU A 9 -23.86 29.56 11.78
C GLU A 9 -24.15 28.42 12.75
N SER A 10 -25.43 28.16 13.07
CA SER A 10 -25.82 27.02 13.93
C SER A 10 -25.44 25.67 13.33
N ILE A 11 -25.63 25.48 12.02
CA ILE A 11 -25.25 24.23 11.33
C ILE A 11 -23.74 24.07 11.32
N LEU A 12 -23.00 25.14 11.02
CA LEU A 12 -21.53 25.08 10.97
C LEU A 12 -20.94 24.81 12.36
N ALA A 13 -21.53 25.38 13.42
CA ALA A 13 -21.12 25.14 14.80
C ALA A 13 -21.25 23.65 15.22
N GLU A 14 -22.29 22.94 14.76
CA GLU A 14 -22.43 21.49 15.00
C GLU A 14 -21.23 20.68 14.49
N GLY A 15 -20.56 21.18 13.44
CA GLY A 15 -19.37 20.57 12.86
C GLY A 15 -18.03 21.10 13.37
N GLY A 16 -18.03 22.15 14.18
CA GLY A 16 -16.83 22.94 14.45
C GLY A 16 -16.26 23.58 13.17
N ALA A 17 -17.11 23.88 12.20
CA ALA A 17 -16.74 24.58 10.97
C ALA A 17 -16.87 26.09 11.15
N SER A 18 -16.05 26.85 10.42
CA SER A 18 -16.07 28.32 10.46
C SER A 18 -16.36 28.89 9.08
N ILE A 19 -17.01 30.07 9.05
CA ILE A 19 -17.35 30.77 7.82
C ILE A 19 -16.47 32.02 7.69
N PRO A 20 -15.65 32.14 6.63
CA PRO A 20 -14.72 33.26 6.50
C PRO A 20 -15.35 34.52 5.89
N VAL A 21 -16.56 34.43 5.32
CA VAL A 21 -17.17 35.50 4.51
C VAL A 21 -18.66 35.62 4.81
N GLU A 22 -19.14 36.86 4.94
CA GLU A 22 -20.57 37.15 5.03
C GLU A 22 -21.21 37.21 3.63
N TYR A 23 -22.40 36.66 3.50
CA TYR A 23 -23.16 36.69 2.25
C TYR A 23 -24.23 37.79 2.28
N PRO A 24 -24.42 38.53 1.17
CA PRO A 24 -25.38 39.64 1.11
C PRO A 24 -26.83 39.16 1.17
N ASN A 25 -27.11 37.93 0.71
CA ASN A 25 -28.45 37.33 0.70
C ASN A 25 -28.38 35.83 1.00
N TYR A 26 -29.29 35.36 1.85
CA TYR A 26 -29.39 33.95 2.25
C TYR A 26 -30.61 33.29 1.59
N ASN A 27 -30.37 32.26 0.80
CA ASN A 27 -31.41 31.44 0.18
C ASN A 27 -30.93 30.00 0.02
N GLN A 28 -31.84 29.07 -0.31
CA GLN A 28 -31.56 27.64 -0.40
C GLN A 28 -30.46 27.28 -1.41
N ARG A 29 -30.34 28.06 -2.50
CA ARG A 29 -29.38 27.83 -3.59
C ARG A 29 -28.03 28.50 -3.34
N LEU A 30 -27.89 29.27 -2.26
CA LEU A 30 -26.63 29.90 -1.87
C LEU A 30 -25.54 28.83 -1.75
N LYS A 31 -24.42 29.05 -2.44
CA LYS A 31 -23.21 28.25 -2.27
C LYS A 31 -22.40 28.84 -1.14
N VAL A 32 -22.35 28.14 -0.02
CA VAL A 32 -21.61 28.54 1.17
C VAL A 32 -20.22 27.92 1.10
N THR A 33 -19.21 28.76 1.13
CA THR A 33 -17.81 28.39 1.32
C THR A 33 -17.48 28.54 2.80
N PHE A 34 -17.00 27.46 3.42
CA PHE A 34 -16.67 27.40 4.83
C PHE A 34 -15.42 26.55 5.04
N THR A 35 -14.76 26.73 6.17
CA THR A 35 -13.60 25.95 6.59
C THR A 35 -14.09 24.82 7.49
N CYS A 36 -13.89 23.58 7.05
CA CYS A 36 -14.18 22.39 7.85
C CYS A 36 -13.30 22.34 9.10
N SER A 37 -13.69 21.59 10.13
CA SER A 37 -12.89 21.38 11.34
C SER A 37 -11.49 20.78 11.11
N CYS A 38 -11.24 20.19 9.94
CA CYS A 38 -9.90 19.74 9.52
C CYS A 38 -9.04 20.83 8.88
N GLY A 39 -9.53 22.08 8.78
CA GLY A 39 -8.86 23.21 8.16
C GLY A 39 -9.09 23.35 6.65
N LEU A 40 -9.73 22.37 5.99
CA LEU A 40 -9.98 22.43 4.55
C LEU A 40 -11.17 23.34 4.22
N ALA A 41 -10.95 24.33 3.36
CA ALA A 41 -12.03 25.13 2.77
C ALA A 41 -12.84 24.30 1.77
N THR A 42 -14.16 24.32 1.89
CA THR A 42 -15.07 23.58 1.02
C THR A 42 -16.32 24.40 0.73
N THR A 43 -17.03 24.04 -0.33
CA THR A 43 -18.24 24.74 -0.76
C THR A 43 -19.40 23.76 -0.88
N LYS A 44 -20.53 24.07 -0.23
CA LYS A 44 -21.78 23.30 -0.35
C LYS A 44 -22.97 24.23 -0.52
N ARG A 45 -24.06 23.73 -1.11
CA ARG A 45 -25.33 24.48 -1.14
C ARG A 45 -25.92 24.56 0.27
N PHE A 46 -26.48 25.71 0.63
CA PHE A 46 -27.08 25.91 1.95
C PHE A 46 -28.20 24.91 2.24
N GLU A 47 -29.05 24.60 1.25
CA GLU A 47 -30.04 23.53 1.36
C GLU A 47 -29.43 22.18 1.78
N MET A 48 -28.27 21.81 1.21
CA MET A 48 -27.62 20.53 1.53
C MET A 48 -27.07 20.54 2.96
N LEU A 49 -26.50 21.66 3.40
CA LEU A 49 -26.04 21.82 4.78
C LEU A 49 -27.21 21.68 5.76
N GLN A 50 -28.35 22.27 5.43
CA GLN A 50 -29.55 22.18 6.26
C GLN A 50 -30.15 20.78 6.31
N VAL A 51 -30.32 20.14 5.16
CA VAL A 51 -31.00 18.83 5.05
C VAL A 51 -30.17 17.73 5.70
N TYR A 52 -28.87 17.69 5.43
CA TYR A 52 -28.02 16.59 5.86
C TYR A 52 -27.27 16.87 7.16
N ARG A 53 -27.23 18.13 7.63
CA ARG A 53 -26.41 18.57 8.77
C ARG A 53 -24.97 18.05 8.67
N LEU A 54 -24.37 18.23 7.49
CA LEU A 54 -22.99 17.85 7.17
C LEU A 54 -22.11 19.09 6.90
N PRO A 55 -21.79 19.88 7.93
CA PRO A 55 -20.86 21.01 7.86
C PRO A 55 -19.39 20.55 7.76
N TYR A 56 -19.11 19.57 6.90
CA TYR A 56 -17.78 18.97 6.76
C TYR A 56 -17.35 18.98 5.30
N CYS A 57 -16.05 18.90 5.04
CA CYS A 57 -15.55 18.54 3.72
C CYS A 57 -15.99 17.11 3.35
N GLU A 58 -15.81 16.72 2.10
CA GLU A 58 -16.25 15.40 1.61
C GLU A 58 -15.62 14.26 2.39
N GLU A 59 -14.31 14.32 2.64
CA GLU A 59 -13.59 13.29 3.39
C GLU A 59 -14.08 13.17 4.85
N CYS A 60 -14.22 14.30 5.54
CA CYS A 60 -14.74 14.32 6.91
C CYS A 60 -16.21 13.87 6.98
N SER A 61 -17.02 14.17 5.96
CA SER A 61 -18.40 13.69 5.85
C SER A 61 -18.45 12.16 5.77
N LEU A 62 -17.58 11.55 4.96
CA LEU A 62 -17.46 10.09 4.84
C LEU A 62 -16.99 9.44 6.14
N LYS A 63 -16.04 10.06 6.84
CA LYS A 63 -15.59 9.60 8.16
C LYS A 63 -16.75 9.59 9.17
N LYS A 64 -17.50 10.69 9.28
CA LYS A 64 -18.66 10.80 10.18
C LYS A 64 -19.78 9.83 9.83
N ALA A 65 -20.05 9.61 8.55
CA ALA A 65 -21.03 8.61 8.11
C ALA A 65 -20.60 7.19 8.49
N THR A 66 -19.30 6.89 8.40
CA THR A 66 -18.74 5.60 8.81
C THR A 66 -18.82 5.41 10.33
N GLU A 67 -18.43 6.41 11.12
CA GLU A 67 -18.54 6.40 12.59
C GLU A 67 -19.98 6.18 13.05
N ARG A 68 -20.95 6.88 12.44
CA ARG A 68 -22.37 6.70 12.73
C ARG A 68 -22.83 5.28 12.44
N SER A 69 -22.40 4.72 11.31
CA SER A 69 -22.76 3.37 10.91
C SER A 69 -22.17 2.33 11.88
N LYS A 70 -20.90 2.47 12.25
CA LYS A 70 -20.24 1.62 13.26
C LYS A 70 -20.95 1.69 14.60
N LYS A 71 -21.25 2.90 15.09
CA LYS A 71 -21.97 3.08 16.35
C LYS A 71 -23.34 2.41 16.33
N ALA A 72 -24.12 2.60 15.26
CA ALA A 72 -25.43 1.95 15.14
C ALA A 72 -25.34 0.42 15.12
N LEU A 73 -24.28 -0.14 14.51
CA LEU A 73 -24.03 -1.58 14.51
C LEU A 73 -23.62 -2.10 15.88
N MET A 74 -22.75 -1.37 16.59
CA MET A 74 -22.39 -1.68 17.97
C MET A 74 -23.60 -1.63 18.90
N ASP A 75 -24.41 -0.57 18.80
CA ASP A 75 -25.61 -0.39 19.64
C ASP A 75 -26.64 -1.50 19.41
N LYS A 76 -26.79 -1.97 18.16
CA LYS A 76 -27.83 -2.96 17.79
C LYS A 76 -27.36 -4.41 17.88
N TYR A 77 -26.10 -4.68 17.59
CA TYR A 77 -25.58 -6.04 17.40
C TYR A 77 -24.27 -6.31 18.14
N GLY A 78 -23.70 -5.33 18.84
CA GLY A 78 -22.45 -5.48 19.59
C GLY A 78 -21.20 -5.68 18.72
N VAL A 79 -21.29 -5.45 17.40
CA VAL A 79 -20.19 -5.60 16.44
C VAL A 79 -20.06 -4.35 15.56
N GLU A 80 -18.85 -4.02 15.13
CA GLU A 80 -18.63 -2.86 14.23
C GLU A 80 -18.89 -3.21 12.75
N ASN A 81 -18.86 -4.49 12.41
CA ASN A 81 -19.02 -4.99 11.05
C ASN A 81 -20.08 -6.09 11.01
N PRO A 82 -21.13 -5.97 10.15
CA PRO A 82 -22.16 -7.01 10.05
C PRO A 82 -21.60 -8.37 9.62
N GLY A 83 -20.47 -8.39 8.89
CA GLY A 83 -19.79 -9.62 8.48
C GLY A 83 -19.17 -10.41 9.64
N GLU A 84 -19.10 -9.85 10.83
CA GLU A 84 -18.67 -10.56 12.05
C GLU A 84 -19.78 -11.44 12.63
N LEU A 85 -21.05 -11.13 12.34
CA LEU A 85 -22.21 -11.91 12.79
C LEU A 85 -22.23 -13.26 12.11
N ASP A 86 -22.40 -14.33 12.90
CA ASP A 86 -22.35 -15.70 12.39
C ASP A 86 -23.46 -15.99 11.39
N ASP A 87 -24.67 -15.45 11.60
CA ASP A 87 -25.78 -15.55 10.64
C ASP A 87 -25.43 -14.95 9.28
N VAL A 88 -24.71 -13.82 9.26
CA VAL A 88 -24.27 -13.16 8.04
C VAL A 88 -23.18 -13.98 7.37
N LYS A 89 -22.21 -14.49 8.12
CA LYS A 89 -21.16 -15.40 7.60
C LYS A 89 -21.77 -16.65 6.98
N GLN A 90 -22.77 -17.25 7.61
CA GLN A 90 -23.46 -18.43 7.11
C GLN A 90 -24.22 -18.11 5.82
N LYS A 91 -24.95 -16.99 5.76
CA LYS A 91 -25.61 -16.53 4.52
C LYS A 91 -24.63 -16.32 3.37
N ILE A 92 -23.46 -15.71 3.64
CA ILE A 92 -22.39 -15.55 2.64
C ILE A 92 -21.91 -16.91 2.13
N LYS A 93 -21.60 -17.84 3.04
CA LYS A 93 -21.18 -19.21 2.68
C LYS A 93 -22.25 -19.94 1.87
N GLN A 94 -23.51 -19.80 2.24
CA GLN A 94 -24.62 -20.44 1.52
C GLN A 94 -24.76 -19.87 0.11
N THR A 95 -24.65 -18.54 -0.05
CA THR A 95 -24.64 -17.91 -1.38
C THR A 95 -23.48 -18.42 -2.23
N PHE A 96 -22.28 -18.57 -1.66
CA PHE A 96 -21.14 -19.14 -2.37
C PHE A 96 -21.43 -20.57 -2.85
N ILE A 97 -21.96 -21.43 -1.98
CA ILE A 97 -22.33 -22.80 -2.35
C ILE A 97 -23.43 -22.81 -3.40
N ASN A 98 -24.49 -22.02 -3.25
CA ASN A 98 -25.62 -22.00 -4.18
C ASN A 98 -25.23 -21.52 -5.57
N THR A 99 -24.38 -20.50 -5.67
CA THR A 99 -24.01 -19.89 -6.95
C THR A 99 -22.82 -20.57 -7.62
N TYR A 100 -21.85 -21.03 -6.83
CA TYR A 100 -20.55 -21.50 -7.33
C TYR A 100 -20.23 -22.95 -6.93
N GLY A 101 -21.11 -23.62 -6.19
CA GLY A 101 -20.88 -24.94 -5.59
C GLY A 101 -19.87 -24.95 -4.44
N MET A 102 -19.08 -23.89 -4.29
CA MET A 102 -18.03 -23.74 -3.29
C MET A 102 -17.59 -22.26 -3.20
N HIS A 103 -16.53 -22.00 -2.43
CA HIS A 103 -15.96 -20.65 -2.35
C HIS A 103 -15.51 -20.14 -3.74
N PRO A 104 -15.95 -18.94 -4.19
CA PRO A 104 -15.73 -18.46 -5.57
C PRO A 104 -14.26 -18.44 -5.99
N LYS A 105 -13.35 -18.01 -5.09
CA LYS A 105 -11.90 -17.98 -5.35
C LYS A 105 -11.27 -19.35 -5.68
N LYS A 106 -11.94 -20.46 -5.32
CA LYS A 106 -11.48 -21.82 -5.63
C LYS A 106 -12.06 -22.36 -6.94
N THR A 107 -13.05 -21.67 -7.51
CA THR A 107 -13.63 -22.07 -8.79
C THR A 107 -12.75 -21.68 -9.95
N LYS A 108 -12.58 -22.59 -10.92
CA LYS A 108 -11.74 -22.39 -12.10
C LYS A 108 -12.17 -21.16 -12.90
N GLY A 109 -13.47 -20.96 -13.12
CA GLY A 109 -13.97 -19.80 -13.87
C GLY A 109 -13.58 -18.45 -13.26
N VAL A 110 -13.63 -18.32 -11.93
CA VAL A 110 -13.18 -17.09 -11.25
C VAL A 110 -11.66 -16.94 -11.32
N GLN A 111 -10.91 -18.03 -11.16
CA GLN A 111 -9.45 -18.00 -11.27
C GLN A 111 -8.97 -17.63 -12.68
N ASP A 112 -9.59 -18.19 -13.71
CA ASP A 112 -9.23 -17.92 -15.10
C ASP A 112 -9.57 -16.47 -15.47
N LYS A 113 -10.73 -15.96 -15.04
CA LYS A 113 -11.08 -14.55 -15.21
C LYS A 113 -10.09 -13.63 -14.48
N TRP A 114 -9.69 -13.98 -13.26
CA TRP A 114 -8.69 -13.22 -12.52
C TRP A 114 -7.33 -13.20 -13.25
N LYS A 115 -6.85 -14.36 -13.73
CA LYS A 115 -5.60 -14.46 -14.50
C LYS A 115 -5.67 -13.62 -15.78
N ALA A 116 -6.77 -13.71 -16.53
CA ALA A 116 -6.96 -12.95 -17.76
C ALA A 116 -6.91 -11.43 -17.50
N THR A 117 -7.63 -10.95 -16.48
CA THR A 117 -7.60 -9.53 -16.10
C THR A 117 -6.21 -9.09 -15.64
N CYS A 118 -5.49 -9.94 -14.91
CA CYS A 118 -4.14 -9.60 -14.47
C CYS A 118 -3.16 -9.52 -15.65
N LEU A 119 -3.24 -10.48 -16.58
CA LEU A 119 -2.45 -10.47 -17.80
C LEU A 119 -2.74 -9.23 -18.66
N GLU A 120 -4.01 -8.91 -18.87
CA GLU A 120 -4.46 -7.73 -19.64
C GLU A 120 -3.96 -6.41 -19.02
N LYS A 121 -4.12 -6.24 -17.70
CA LYS A 121 -3.81 -4.97 -17.03
C LYS A 121 -2.35 -4.81 -16.65
N TYR A 122 -1.66 -5.90 -16.37
CA TYR A 122 -0.35 -5.87 -15.70
C TYR A 122 0.73 -6.67 -16.44
N GLY A 123 0.40 -7.34 -17.55
CA GLY A 123 1.32 -8.23 -18.28
C GLY A 123 1.63 -9.54 -17.55
N GLY A 124 0.93 -9.85 -16.45
CA GLY A 124 1.20 -11.00 -15.60
C GLY A 124 0.57 -10.85 -14.22
N HIS A 125 1.20 -11.44 -13.20
CA HIS A 125 0.73 -11.28 -11.83
C HIS A 125 0.88 -9.82 -11.36
N PRO A 126 -0.09 -9.20 -10.66
CA PRO A 126 0.01 -7.79 -10.26
C PRO A 126 1.28 -7.47 -9.47
N ASN A 127 1.70 -8.37 -8.57
CA ASN A 127 2.95 -8.22 -7.81
C ASN A 127 4.24 -8.31 -8.65
N GLN A 128 4.18 -8.60 -9.96
CA GLN A 128 5.33 -8.55 -10.86
C GLN A 128 5.37 -7.24 -11.65
N ASN A 129 4.30 -6.43 -11.60
CA ASN A 129 4.19 -5.16 -12.31
C ASN A 129 4.81 -4.02 -11.50
N SER A 130 5.70 -3.24 -12.13
CA SER A 130 6.43 -2.14 -11.50
C SER A 130 5.51 -1.09 -10.87
N ASP A 131 4.45 -0.69 -11.56
CA ASP A 131 3.56 0.38 -11.11
C ASP A 131 2.73 -0.02 -9.89
N VAL A 132 2.29 -1.29 -9.86
CA VAL A 132 1.61 -1.87 -8.70
C VAL A 132 2.55 -1.92 -7.50
N GLN A 133 3.81 -2.25 -7.72
CA GLN A 133 4.81 -2.31 -6.66
C GLN A 133 5.13 -0.92 -6.09
N ILE A 134 5.38 0.10 -6.92
CA ILE A 134 5.65 1.48 -6.46
C ILE A 134 4.52 1.97 -5.55
N LYS A 135 3.26 1.69 -5.91
CA LYS A 135 2.09 2.00 -5.08
C LYS A 135 2.07 1.20 -3.77
N SER A 136 2.51 -0.05 -3.80
CA SER A 136 2.62 -0.88 -2.59
C SER A 136 3.72 -0.37 -1.65
N GLU A 137 4.87 0.06 -2.19
CA GLU A 137 6.01 0.57 -1.42
C GLU A 137 5.71 1.92 -0.77
N SER A 138 5.00 2.81 -1.45
CA SER A 138 4.61 4.12 -0.89
C SER A 138 3.66 4.00 0.30
N ASN A 139 2.80 2.98 0.31
CA ASN A 139 1.84 2.73 1.39
C ASN A 139 2.34 1.74 2.45
N SER A 140 3.53 1.17 2.28
CA SER A 140 4.03 0.13 3.18
C SER A 140 4.70 0.75 4.41
N TYR A 141 4.10 0.51 5.59
CA TYR A 141 4.65 0.89 6.89
C TYR A 141 5.94 0.15 7.27
N ASN A 142 6.32 -0.88 6.51
CA ASN A 142 7.50 -1.71 6.82
C ASN A 142 8.80 -1.14 6.24
N TYR A 143 8.71 -0.20 5.29
CA TYR A 143 9.90 0.45 4.77
C TYR A 143 10.41 1.48 5.77
N LYS A 144 11.73 1.52 5.89
CA LYS A 144 12.45 2.46 6.74
C LYS A 144 13.38 3.31 5.88
N ASP A 145 13.73 4.48 6.40
CA ASP A 145 14.63 5.40 5.74
C ASP A 145 16.07 5.16 6.21
N TYR A 146 17.01 5.20 5.27
CA TYR A 146 18.44 5.18 5.49
C TYR A 146 19.04 6.46 4.92
N MET A 147 19.84 7.17 5.73
CA MET A 147 20.55 8.37 5.30
C MET A 147 21.93 7.97 4.81
N MET A 148 22.17 8.12 3.52
CA MET A 148 23.48 7.92 2.91
C MET A 148 24.47 8.98 3.41
N PRO A 149 25.79 8.74 3.38
CA PRO A 149 26.80 9.73 3.74
C PRO A 149 26.65 11.11 3.08
N SER A 150 26.13 11.18 1.84
CA SER A 150 25.80 12.40 1.11
C SER A 150 24.63 13.20 1.68
N GLY A 151 23.88 12.61 2.63
CA GLY A 151 22.63 13.12 3.16
C GLY A 151 21.40 12.73 2.34
N SER A 152 21.56 12.02 1.21
CA SER A 152 20.43 11.48 0.46
C SER A 152 19.71 10.37 1.23
N ILE A 153 18.41 10.22 1.02
CA ILE A 153 17.59 9.21 1.72
C ILE A 153 17.21 8.09 0.75
N VAL A 154 17.49 6.86 1.14
CA VAL A 154 17.03 5.65 0.45
C VAL A 154 16.13 4.82 1.37
N ARG A 155 15.18 4.08 0.79
CA ARG A 155 14.23 3.26 1.56
C ARG A 155 14.62 1.79 1.48
N TYR A 156 14.48 1.09 2.59
CA TYR A 156 14.82 -0.35 2.69
C TYR A 156 13.80 -1.14 3.51
N GLN A 157 13.87 -2.48 3.45
CA GLN A 157 12.90 -3.36 4.10
C GLN A 157 13.52 -4.66 4.65
N GLY A 158 14.17 -4.57 5.82
CA GLY A 158 14.85 -5.73 6.40
C GLY A 158 16.23 -5.40 6.96
N TYR A 159 17.22 -6.21 6.57
CA TYR A 159 18.63 -6.10 6.99
C TYR A 159 19.48 -5.28 6.02
N GLU A 160 18.88 -4.68 4.99
CA GLU A 160 19.60 -3.98 3.93
C GLU A 160 20.30 -2.72 4.46
N ASN A 161 19.83 -2.12 5.58
CA ASN A 161 20.57 -1.03 6.22
C ASN A 161 21.95 -1.45 6.71
N VAL A 162 22.08 -2.69 7.19
CA VAL A 162 23.36 -3.22 7.70
C VAL A 162 24.29 -3.47 6.51
N ALA A 163 23.74 -3.97 5.40
CA ALA A 163 24.48 -4.06 4.16
C ALA A 163 24.88 -2.69 3.62
N LEU A 164 24.02 -1.68 3.70
CA LEU A 164 24.35 -0.30 3.33
C LEU A 164 25.51 0.24 4.16
N ASP A 165 25.51 0.04 5.48
CA ASP A 165 26.60 0.47 6.37
C ASP A 165 27.97 -0.07 5.93
N GLU A 166 28.00 -1.27 5.36
CA GLU A 166 29.21 -1.86 4.77
C GLU A 166 29.47 -1.36 3.34
N LEU A 167 28.44 -1.29 2.49
CA LEU A 167 28.57 -0.92 1.08
C LEU A 167 29.09 0.50 0.90
N VAL A 168 28.64 1.46 1.71
CA VAL A 168 29.09 2.86 1.63
C VAL A 168 30.55 3.05 2.06
N GLN A 169 31.17 2.05 2.69
CA GLN A 169 32.60 2.03 3.00
C GLN A 169 33.43 1.41 1.87
N LEU A 170 32.80 0.59 1.03
CA LEU A 170 33.46 -0.17 -0.05
C LEU A 170 33.32 0.50 -1.42
N TYR A 171 32.26 1.29 -1.61
CA TYR A 171 31.90 1.89 -2.89
C TYR A 171 31.48 3.34 -2.71
N GLU A 172 31.74 4.15 -3.73
CA GLU A 172 31.12 5.46 -3.86
C GLU A 172 29.60 5.32 -3.99
N GLU A 173 28.84 6.26 -3.45
CA GLU A 173 27.38 6.16 -3.38
C GLU A 173 26.73 6.07 -4.76
N GLU A 174 27.28 6.76 -5.75
CA GLU A 174 26.75 6.77 -7.11
C GLU A 174 26.84 5.39 -7.79
N GLU A 175 27.71 4.51 -7.29
CA GLU A 175 27.88 3.14 -7.77
C GLU A 175 26.88 2.15 -7.14
N ILE A 176 26.29 2.51 -6.00
CA ILE A 176 25.34 1.68 -5.26
C ILE A 176 23.92 1.97 -5.72
N SER A 177 23.34 1.05 -6.47
CA SER A 177 21.93 1.14 -6.88
C SER A 177 21.06 0.34 -5.93
N ILE A 178 20.08 1.01 -5.33
CA ILE A 178 19.05 0.43 -4.47
C ILE A 178 17.65 0.85 -4.97
N GLY A 179 16.68 -0.02 -4.73
CA GLY A 179 15.29 0.20 -5.08
C GLY A 179 14.98 -0.31 -6.48
N ARG A 180 13.80 -0.93 -6.63
CA ARG A 180 13.43 -1.73 -7.80
C ARG A 180 13.45 -0.97 -9.12
N SER A 181 13.24 0.34 -9.09
CA SER A 181 13.30 1.21 -10.27
C SER A 181 14.72 1.49 -10.76
N ASN A 182 15.73 1.29 -9.91
CA ASN A 182 17.13 1.65 -10.18
C ASN A 182 18.04 0.43 -10.39
N ILE A 183 17.49 -0.78 -10.24
CA ILE A 183 18.23 -2.04 -10.33
C ILE A 183 17.69 -2.89 -11.49
N PRO A 184 18.50 -3.80 -12.06
CA PRO A 184 18.02 -4.71 -13.09
C PRO A 184 17.01 -5.72 -12.50
N SER A 185 15.96 -6.00 -13.26
CA SER A 185 15.08 -7.15 -13.02
C SER A 185 15.58 -8.37 -13.79
N ILE A 186 15.58 -9.54 -13.17
CA ILE A 186 16.08 -10.78 -13.76
C ILE A 186 14.93 -11.78 -13.88
N ASP A 187 14.67 -12.27 -15.09
CA ASP A 187 13.73 -13.35 -15.30
C ASP A 187 14.32 -14.71 -14.89
N TYR A 188 13.55 -15.52 -14.16
CA TYR A 188 13.89 -16.91 -13.84
C TYR A 188 12.66 -17.80 -13.99
N TYR A 189 12.87 -19.12 -14.10
CA TYR A 189 11.81 -20.07 -14.38
C TYR A 189 11.78 -21.18 -13.32
N LEU A 190 10.58 -21.52 -12.86
CA LEU A 190 10.32 -22.70 -12.03
C LEU A 190 9.47 -23.67 -12.85
N GLY A 191 10.11 -24.66 -13.47
CA GLY A 191 9.50 -25.42 -14.55
C GLY A 191 9.14 -24.49 -15.72
N ASP A 192 7.88 -24.52 -16.16
CA ASP A 192 7.39 -23.68 -17.27
C ASP A 192 6.87 -22.30 -16.81
N VAL A 193 6.93 -22.00 -15.52
CA VAL A 193 6.39 -20.76 -14.97
C VAL A 193 7.48 -19.69 -14.89
N LYS A 194 7.28 -18.56 -15.57
CA LYS A 194 8.14 -17.38 -15.48
C LYS A 194 7.92 -16.64 -14.16
N HIS A 195 9.02 -16.25 -13.54
CA HIS A 195 9.10 -15.38 -12.39
C HIS A 195 10.08 -14.22 -12.66
N VAL A 196 9.93 -13.13 -11.91
CA VAL A 196 10.79 -11.96 -11.98
C VAL A 196 11.47 -11.78 -10.62
N TYR A 197 12.79 -11.67 -10.63
CA TYR A 197 13.63 -11.42 -9.47
C TYR A 197 14.08 -9.95 -9.48
N PHE A 198 13.86 -9.28 -8.35
CA PHE A 198 14.32 -7.93 -8.09
C PHE A 198 15.33 -8.03 -6.94
N PRO A 199 16.63 -7.82 -7.20
CA PRO A 199 17.66 -7.91 -6.16
C PRO A 199 17.55 -6.78 -5.13
N ASP A 200 18.35 -6.87 -4.06
CA ASP A 200 18.41 -5.79 -3.07
C ASP A 200 19.33 -4.64 -3.53
N PHE A 201 20.51 -4.97 -4.07
CA PHE A 201 21.48 -3.99 -4.58
C PHE A 201 22.09 -4.38 -5.92
N PHE A 202 22.46 -3.36 -6.69
CA PHE A 202 23.29 -3.49 -7.89
C PHE A 202 24.46 -2.51 -7.85
N ILE A 203 25.67 -3.05 -7.93
CA ILE A 203 26.94 -2.31 -7.96
C ILE A 203 27.37 -2.16 -9.42
N LYS A 204 27.30 -0.92 -9.93
CA LYS A 204 27.41 -0.61 -11.38
C LYS A 204 28.78 -0.99 -11.94
N HIS A 205 29.86 -0.44 -11.40
CA HIS A 205 31.23 -0.68 -11.87
C HIS A 205 31.62 -2.17 -11.91
N GLU A 206 31.18 -2.97 -10.94
CA GLU A 206 31.53 -4.40 -10.89
C GLU A 206 30.58 -5.31 -11.67
N ASN A 207 29.50 -4.76 -12.24
CA ASN A 207 28.36 -5.50 -12.75
C ASN A 207 27.89 -6.60 -11.78
N LYS A 208 27.74 -6.21 -10.51
CA LYS A 208 27.52 -7.13 -9.39
C LYS A 208 26.19 -6.90 -8.70
N ILE A 209 25.49 -7.99 -8.41
CA ILE A 209 24.27 -7.99 -7.62
C ILE A 209 24.56 -8.54 -6.24
N ILE A 210 24.00 -7.88 -5.23
CA ILE A 210 24.07 -8.31 -3.84
C ILE A 210 22.64 -8.50 -3.33
N GLU A 211 22.34 -9.72 -2.87
CA GLU A 211 21.10 -10.06 -2.17
C GLU A 211 21.39 -10.15 -0.66
N VAL A 212 20.54 -9.54 0.15
CA VAL A 212 20.61 -9.57 1.61
C VAL A 212 19.65 -10.61 2.16
N LYS A 213 20.13 -11.43 3.08
CA LYS A 213 19.33 -12.40 3.81
C LYS A 213 19.69 -12.37 5.29
N SER A 214 18.74 -12.75 6.13
CA SER A 214 19.06 -13.19 7.48
C SER A 214 19.35 -14.69 7.52
N GLU A 215 20.06 -15.15 8.56
CA GLU A 215 20.27 -16.58 8.85
C GLU A 215 18.97 -17.39 8.79
N TRP A 216 17.87 -16.82 9.29
CA TRP A 216 16.57 -17.45 9.25
C TRP A 216 16.01 -17.53 7.82
N THR A 217 16.01 -16.42 7.08
CA THR A 217 15.38 -16.38 5.74
C THR A 217 16.08 -17.24 4.71
N ILE A 218 17.41 -17.38 4.79
CA ILE A 218 18.17 -18.16 3.81
C ILE A 218 17.93 -19.68 3.96
N GLN A 219 17.53 -20.13 5.15
CA GLN A 219 17.19 -21.54 5.41
C GLN A 219 15.78 -21.91 4.92
N LEU A 220 14.93 -20.92 4.59
CA LEU A 220 13.59 -21.18 4.09
C LEU A 220 13.66 -21.69 2.65
N ARG A 221 13.21 -22.94 2.43
CA ARG A 221 13.10 -23.56 1.10
C ARG A 221 12.27 -22.79 0.08
N ARG A 222 11.51 -21.76 0.51
CA ARG A 222 10.68 -20.90 -0.36
C ARG A 222 11.46 -19.76 -1.03
N GLY A 223 12.75 -19.59 -0.72
CA GLY A 223 13.55 -18.46 -1.19
C GLY A 223 13.96 -18.53 -2.67
N ASN A 224 13.89 -19.72 -3.29
CA ASN A 224 14.37 -20.03 -4.65
C ASN A 224 15.77 -19.45 -4.91
N VAL A 225 16.65 -19.63 -3.91
CA VAL A 225 17.96 -18.96 -3.87
C VAL A 225 18.85 -19.44 -5.01
N GLU A 226 18.84 -20.75 -5.28
CA GLU A 226 19.67 -21.36 -6.31
C GLU A 226 19.19 -20.97 -7.72
N GLU A 227 17.89 -20.99 -7.97
CA GLU A 227 17.32 -20.63 -9.29
C GLU A 227 17.58 -19.16 -9.62
N LYS A 228 17.47 -18.28 -8.62
CA LYS A 228 17.84 -16.86 -8.77
C LYS A 228 19.33 -16.71 -9.04
N ALA A 229 20.19 -17.42 -8.31
CA ALA A 229 21.64 -17.36 -8.51
C ALA A 229 22.03 -17.79 -9.93
N VAL A 230 21.46 -18.90 -10.41
CA VAL A 230 21.70 -19.41 -11.77
C VAL A 230 21.23 -18.41 -12.82
N ALA A 231 20.00 -17.88 -12.69
CA ALA A 231 19.46 -16.90 -13.62
C ALA A 231 20.29 -15.59 -13.63
N THR A 232 20.73 -15.13 -12.45
CA THR A 232 21.52 -13.91 -12.30
C THR A 232 22.88 -14.03 -12.99
N LYS A 233 23.59 -15.15 -12.81
CA LYS A 233 24.83 -15.41 -13.54
C LYS A 233 24.62 -15.52 -15.04
N LYS A 234 23.55 -16.20 -15.46
CA LYS A 234 23.21 -16.35 -16.88
C LYS A 234 22.91 -15.01 -17.54
N ALA A 235 22.36 -14.06 -16.78
CA ALA A 235 22.15 -12.69 -17.21
C ALA A 235 23.45 -11.83 -17.24
N GLY A 236 24.59 -12.40 -16.82
CA GLY A 236 25.92 -11.78 -16.92
C GLY A 236 26.39 -11.03 -15.68
N TYR A 237 25.67 -11.11 -14.57
CA TYR A 237 26.03 -10.43 -13.32
C TYR A 237 26.87 -11.33 -12.40
N LYS A 238 27.84 -10.72 -11.71
CA LYS A 238 28.41 -11.35 -10.50
C LYS A 238 27.33 -11.39 -9.42
N TYR A 239 27.24 -12.46 -8.65
CA TYR A 239 26.19 -12.60 -7.65
C TYR A 239 26.74 -12.97 -6.28
N GLU A 240 26.38 -12.16 -5.28
CA GLU A 240 26.70 -12.44 -3.89
C GLU A 240 25.42 -12.42 -3.04
N ILE A 241 25.40 -13.29 -2.03
CA ILE A 241 24.36 -13.28 -0.99
C ILE A 241 25.04 -12.99 0.33
N TRP A 242 24.66 -11.90 0.97
CA TRP A 242 25.17 -11.47 2.26
C TRP A 242 24.19 -11.89 3.35
N VAL A 243 24.65 -12.72 4.27
CA VAL A 243 23.83 -13.29 5.34
C VAL A 243 24.17 -12.63 6.67
N TYR A 244 23.15 -12.06 7.31
CA TYR A 244 23.25 -11.40 8.60
C TYR A 244 22.57 -12.20 9.71
N SER A 245 23.21 -12.19 10.88
CA SER A 245 22.61 -12.68 12.12
C SER A 245 21.55 -11.73 12.68
N ASP A 246 20.76 -12.21 13.64
CA ASP A 246 19.83 -11.40 14.43
C ASP A 246 20.51 -10.22 15.15
N LYS A 247 21.79 -10.39 15.50
CA LYS A 247 22.67 -9.34 16.05
C LYS A 247 23.21 -8.36 15.01
N LYS A 248 22.73 -8.43 13.76
CA LYS A 248 23.14 -7.56 12.64
C LYS A 248 24.63 -7.63 12.33
N VAL A 249 25.24 -8.81 12.51
CA VAL A 249 26.62 -9.08 12.11
C VAL A 249 26.59 -9.97 10.87
N LYS A 250 27.37 -9.63 9.85
CA LYS A 250 27.53 -10.48 8.66
C LYS A 250 28.23 -11.78 9.04
N VAL A 251 27.54 -12.90 8.85
CA VAL A 251 28.03 -14.23 9.24
C VAL A 251 28.53 -15.04 8.05
N GLU A 252 28.02 -14.76 6.84
CA GLU A 252 28.37 -15.51 5.64
C GLU A 252 28.24 -14.62 4.40
N THR A 253 29.16 -14.77 3.45
CA THR A 253 29.02 -14.28 2.08
C THR A 253 29.07 -15.47 1.14
N LYS A 254 27.96 -15.75 0.46
CA LYS A 254 27.92 -16.80 -0.57
C LYS A 254 28.19 -16.15 -1.92
N ILE A 255 29.26 -16.59 -2.57
CA ILE A 255 29.66 -16.11 -3.89
C ILE A 255 29.22 -17.13 -4.92
N TYR A 256 28.57 -16.62 -5.96
CA TYR A 256 28.02 -17.39 -7.06
C TYR A 256 28.72 -16.93 -8.34
#